data_AF-A0A3N9NTK2-F1
#
_entry.id   AF-A0A3N9NTK2-F1
#
_cell.length_a   1.000
_cell.length_b   1.000
_cell.length_c   1.000
_cell.angle_alpha   90.00
_cell.angle_beta   90.00
_cell.angle_gamma   90.00
#
_symmetry.space_group_name_H-M   'P 1'
#
loop_
_entity.id
_entity.type
_entity.pdbx_description
1 polymer ?
#
loop_
_entity_poly.entity_id
_entity_poly.type
_entity_poly.pdbx_seq_one_letter_code
_entity_poly.pdbx_strand_id
1 'polypeptide(L)'
;MTNLERHEIFEIEVLEKLKKSGLLEPLVFGGGTMLRLCHELPRYSVDLDFWFIKTVEEDAHFSRLCQALAEHYEITDAATKYHTLLCEIRSPHYPRRLKIEIRRELEQETRDYYNRNRFTFLLDKLRFVDYAG
;
A
#
# COMPACT_ATOMS: atom_id res chain seq x y z
N MET A 1 7.64 -23.34 -1.06
CA MET A 1 6.99 -22.08 -1.42
C MET A 1 7.59 -21.54 -2.71
N THR A 2 6.76 -21.05 -3.61
CA THR A 2 7.17 -20.31 -4.80
C THR A 2 7.79 -18.95 -4.42
N ASN A 3 8.48 -18.30 -5.37
CA ASN A 3 8.98 -16.95 -5.15
C ASN A 3 7.84 -15.95 -4.90
N LEU A 4 6.67 -16.17 -5.52
CA LEU A 4 5.51 -15.31 -5.34
C LEU A 4 4.90 -15.46 -3.94
N GLU A 5 4.74 -16.70 -3.45
CA GLU A 5 4.25 -16.97 -2.09
C GLU A 5 5.16 -16.36 -1.02
N ARG A 6 6.49 -16.43 -1.20
CA ARG A 6 7.43 -15.78 -0.29
C ARG A 6 7.33 -14.25 -0.34
N HIS A 7 7.08 -13.68 -1.52
CA HIS A 7 6.85 -12.24 -1.69
C HIS A 7 5.56 -11.81 -0.98
N GLU A 8 4.51 -12.60 -1.11
CA GLU A 8 3.20 -12.37 -0.49
C GLU A 8 3.28 -12.38 1.04
N ILE A 9 3.99 -13.34 1.62
CA ILE A 9 4.27 -13.35 3.05
C ILE A 9 4.97 -12.05 3.47
N PHE A 10 5.99 -11.62 2.72
CA PHE A 10 6.71 -10.39 3.02
C PHE A 10 5.80 -9.14 2.94
N GLU A 11 4.93 -9.05 1.94
CA GLU A 11 3.93 -7.98 1.82
C GLU A 11 2.97 -7.96 3.02
N ILE A 12 2.46 -9.12 3.42
CA ILE A 12 1.53 -9.27 4.55
C ILE A 12 2.21 -8.89 5.88
N GLU A 13 3.45 -9.32 6.10
CA GLU A 13 4.23 -8.97 7.30
C GLU A 13 4.43 -7.45 7.43
N VAL A 14 4.74 -6.79 6.31
CA VAL A 14 4.89 -5.32 6.26
C VAL A 14 3.56 -4.62 6.52
N LEU A 15 2.47 -5.08 5.90
CA LEU A 15 1.12 -4.55 6.14
C LEU A 15 0.70 -4.72 7.60
N GLU A 16 0.94 -5.87 8.22
CA GLU A 16 0.66 -6.11 9.62
C GLU A 16 1.43 -5.16 10.53
N LYS A 17 2.72 -4.92 10.23
CA LYS A 17 3.54 -4.02 11.02
C LYS A 17 3.04 -2.59 10.96
N LEU A 18 2.78 -2.08 9.76
CA LEU A 18 2.23 -0.75 9.56
C LEU A 18 0.87 -0.59 10.25
N LYS A 19 0.03 -1.64 10.22
CA LYS A 19 -1.25 -1.67 10.94
C LYS A 19 -1.06 -1.58 12.46
N LYS A 20 -0.17 -2.40 13.04
CA LYS A 20 0.13 -2.42 14.48
C LYS A 20 0.68 -1.08 14.97
N SER A 21 1.45 -0.37 14.14
CA SER A 21 1.96 0.98 14.42
C SER A 21 0.94 2.11 14.18
N GLY A 22 -0.29 1.79 13.76
CA GLY A 22 -1.32 2.79 13.46
C GLY A 22 -1.04 3.63 12.20
N LEU A 23 -0.03 3.29 11.41
CA LEU A 23 0.41 4.05 10.25
C LEU A 23 -0.52 3.88 9.04
N LEU A 24 -1.32 2.82 9.00
CA LEU A 24 -2.32 2.64 7.95
C LEU A 24 -3.63 3.41 8.20
N GLU A 25 -3.78 4.05 9.35
CA GLU A 25 -5.04 4.71 9.76
C GLU A 25 -5.51 5.84 8.82
N PRO A 26 -4.62 6.74 8.33
CA PRO A 26 -5.00 7.78 7.38
C PRO A 26 -4.89 7.33 5.91
N LEU A 27 -4.57 6.05 5.66
CA LEU A 27 -4.28 5.51 4.35
C LEU A 27 -5.36 4.54 3.89
N VAL A 28 -5.54 4.44 2.57
CA VAL A 28 -6.27 3.34 1.95
C VAL A 28 -5.34 2.53 1.05
N PHE A 29 -5.38 1.20 1.19
CA PHE A 29 -4.60 0.28 0.36
C PHE A 29 -5.31 0.07 -0.98
N GLY A 30 -4.59 0.23 -2.09
CA GLY A 30 -5.12 0.10 -3.44
C GLY A 30 -4.11 -0.52 -4.40
N GLY A 31 -4.33 -0.33 -5.71
CA GLY A 31 -3.39 -0.80 -6.74
C GLY A 31 -3.46 -2.29 -7.03
N GLY A 32 -2.48 -2.79 -7.79
CA GLY A 32 -2.49 -4.16 -8.31
C GLY A 32 -2.24 -5.24 -7.24
N THR A 33 -1.40 -4.96 -6.25
CA THR A 33 -1.08 -5.91 -5.18
C THR A 33 -2.26 -6.15 -4.27
N MET A 34 -3.00 -5.10 -3.89
CA MET A 34 -4.24 -5.28 -3.14
C MET A 34 -5.26 -6.14 -3.92
N LEU A 35 -5.34 -6.00 -5.25
CA LEU A 35 -6.23 -6.83 -6.08
C LEU A 35 -5.84 -8.30 -6.03
N ARG A 36 -4.53 -8.59 -6.05
CA ARG A 36 -4.01 -9.95 -5.89
C ARG A 36 -4.31 -10.51 -4.50
N LEU A 37 -3.98 -9.76 -3.45
CA LEU A 37 -4.09 -10.21 -2.06
C LEU A 37 -5.55 -10.35 -1.58
N CYS A 38 -6.45 -9.48 -2.04
CA CYS A 38 -7.83 -9.42 -1.54
C CYS A 38 -8.87 -10.05 -2.49
N HIS A 39 -8.55 -10.20 -3.78
CA HIS A 39 -9.51 -10.64 -4.80
C HIS A 39 -8.99 -11.78 -5.69
N GLU A 40 -7.87 -12.40 -5.34
CA GLU A 40 -7.27 -13.56 -6.05
C GLU A 40 -7.05 -13.31 -7.55
N LEU A 41 -6.94 -12.05 -7.97
CA LEU A 41 -6.77 -11.70 -9.38
C LEU A 41 -5.34 -12.06 -9.83
N PRO A 42 -5.17 -12.85 -10.91
CA PRO A 42 -3.85 -13.29 -11.37
C PRO A 42 -3.12 -12.14 -12.08
N ARG A 43 -2.53 -11.23 -11.30
CA ARG A 43 -1.72 -10.11 -11.79
C ARG A 43 -0.36 -10.12 -11.10
N TYR A 44 0.70 -9.88 -11.89
CA TYR A 44 2.04 -9.70 -11.36
C TYR A 44 2.22 -8.26 -10.88
N SER A 45 1.75 -7.99 -9.66
CA SER A 45 1.98 -6.73 -8.94
C SER A 45 2.60 -7.04 -7.59
N VAL A 46 3.66 -6.31 -7.25
CA VAL A 46 4.58 -6.61 -6.13
C VAL A 46 4.90 -5.39 -5.26
N ASP A 47 4.29 -4.24 -5.56
CA ASP A 47 4.45 -2.97 -4.85
C ASP A 47 3.19 -2.70 -3.99
N LEU A 48 3.33 -2.05 -2.83
CA LEU A 48 2.20 -1.63 -2.01
C LEU A 48 1.83 -0.17 -2.30
N ASP A 49 0.67 0.05 -2.92
CA ASP A 49 0.16 1.39 -3.24
C ASP A 49 -0.88 1.86 -2.22
N PHE A 50 -0.71 3.09 -1.72
CA PHE A 50 -1.62 3.74 -0.80
C PHE A 50 -2.03 5.13 -1.26
N TRP A 51 -3.15 5.62 -0.72
CA TRP A 51 -3.60 7.00 -0.86
C TRP A 51 -3.95 7.57 0.51
N PHE A 52 -3.65 8.86 0.74
CA PHE A 52 -4.19 9.57 1.89
C PHE A 52 -5.70 9.76 1.73
N ILE A 53 -6.46 9.31 2.73
CA ILE A 53 -7.91 9.54 2.84
C ILE A 53 -8.27 10.51 3.96
N LYS A 54 -7.29 10.83 4.83
CA LYS A 54 -7.39 11.82 5.89
C LYS A 54 -6.33 12.89 5.71
N THR A 55 -6.65 14.11 6.11
CA THR A 55 -5.67 15.19 6.20
C THR A 55 -4.68 14.89 7.32
N VAL A 56 -3.40 14.80 6.98
CA VAL A 56 -2.28 14.61 7.91
C VAL A 56 -1.08 15.44 7.44
N GLU A 57 -0.13 15.69 8.34
CA GLU A 57 1.20 16.20 7.96
C GLU A 57 1.95 15.10 7.21
N GLU A 58 1.89 15.13 5.87
CA GLU A 58 2.33 14.03 4.99
C GLU A 58 3.80 13.65 5.20
N ASP A 59 4.70 14.63 5.30
CA ASP A 59 6.14 14.40 5.47
C ASP A 59 6.45 13.81 6.86
N ALA A 60 5.72 14.25 7.90
CA ALA A 60 5.84 13.71 9.25
C ALA A 60 5.25 12.29 9.34
N HIS A 61 4.15 12.01 8.62
CA HIS A 61 3.58 10.68 8.52
C HIS A 61 4.56 9.73 7.80
N PHE A 62 5.11 10.15 6.67
CA PHE A 62 6.06 9.37 5.90
C PHE A 62 7.37 9.12 6.65
N SER A 63 7.88 10.11 7.37
CA SER A 63 9.06 9.93 8.23
C SER A 63 8.83 8.85 9.30
N ARG A 64 7.67 8.85 9.96
CA ARG A 64 7.31 7.81 10.93
C ARG A 64 7.15 6.44 10.28
N LEU A 65 6.62 6.38 9.07
CA LEU A 65 6.52 5.13 8.30
C LEU A 65 7.89 4.53 8.00
N CYS A 66 8.81 5.34 7.47
CA CYS A 66 10.19 4.90 7.22
C CYS A 66 10.89 4.47 8.52
N GLN A 67 10.73 5.21 9.62
CA GLN A 67 11.30 4.85 10.93
C GLN A 67 10.76 3.51 11.44
N ALA A 68 9.45 3.29 11.38
CA ALA A 68 8.84 2.03 11.81
C ALA A 68 9.33 0.85 10.95
N LEU A 69 9.54 1.05 9.65
CA LEU A 69 10.09 0.00 8.78
C LEU A 69 11.57 -0.26 9.06
N ALA A 70 12.36 0.79 9.32
CA ALA A 70 13.79 0.71 9.60
C ALA A 70 14.15 -0.09 10.87
N GLU A 71 13.19 -0.29 11.78
CA GLU A 71 13.37 -1.16 12.95
C GLU A 71 13.66 -2.64 12.59
N HIS A 72 13.22 -3.11 11.41
CA HIS A 72 13.35 -4.52 11.01
C HIS A 72 13.86 -4.72 9.58
N TYR A 73 13.85 -3.67 8.76
CA TYR A 73 14.22 -3.72 7.35
C TYR A 73 15.28 -2.68 7.03
N GLU A 74 16.11 -2.96 6.03
CA GLU A 74 17.00 -1.96 5.46
C GLU A 74 16.19 -1.04 4.53
N ILE A 75 16.21 0.27 4.76
CA ILE A 75 15.66 1.26 3.81
C ILE A 75 16.66 1.41 2.66
N THR A 76 16.32 0.93 1.47
CA THR A 76 17.20 0.99 0.30
C THR A 76 16.95 2.20 -0.60
N ASP A 77 15.76 2.80 -0.51
CA ASP A 77 15.41 4.07 -1.15
C ASP A 77 14.31 4.77 -0.34
N ALA A 78 14.34 6.10 -0.31
CA ALA A 78 13.29 6.91 0.28
C ALA A 78 13.23 8.28 -0.41
N ALA A 79 12.08 8.64 -0.96
CA ALA A 79 11.92 9.89 -1.71
C ALA A 79 10.56 10.54 -1.48
N THR A 80 10.59 11.83 -1.19
CA THR A 80 9.42 12.71 -1.22
C THR A 80 9.33 13.35 -2.60
N LYS A 81 8.33 12.94 -3.40
CA LYS A 81 8.02 13.51 -4.72
C LYS A 81 6.70 14.27 -4.67
N TYR A 82 6.50 15.14 -5.66
CA TYR A 82 5.33 16.01 -5.76
C TYR A 82 3.99 15.25 -5.66
N HIS A 83 3.85 14.10 -6.34
CA HIS A 83 2.63 13.29 -6.29
C HIS A 83 2.71 12.06 -5.37
N THR A 84 3.90 11.70 -4.88
CA THR A 84 4.11 10.39 -4.25
C THR A 84 5.23 10.40 -3.23
N LEU A 85 4.99 9.74 -2.10
CA LEU A 85 5.98 9.38 -1.11
C LEU A 85 6.39 7.94 -1.37
N LEU A 86 7.69 7.68 -1.54
CA LEU A 86 8.22 6.37 -1.90
C LEU A 86 9.18 5.89 -0.83
N CYS A 87 8.97 4.69 -0.30
CA CYS A 87 9.91 3.98 0.54
C CYS A 87 10.17 2.59 -0.06
N GLU A 88 11.43 2.24 -0.29
CA GLU A 88 11.86 0.91 -0.70
C GLU A 88 12.60 0.24 0.44
N ILE A 89 12.24 -1.01 0.73
CA ILE A 89 12.82 -1.79 1.82
C ILE A 89 13.37 -3.13 1.33
N ARG A 90 14.40 -3.62 2.04
CA ARG A 90 14.93 -4.97 1.90
C ARG A 90 14.81 -5.72 3.22
N SER A 91 14.30 -6.95 3.14
CA SER A 91 14.28 -7.89 4.26
C SER A 91 15.58 -8.68 4.33
N PRO A 92 16.12 -8.95 5.54
CA PRO A 92 17.24 -9.89 5.68
C PRO A 92 16.87 -11.33 5.36
N HIS A 93 15.57 -11.67 5.34
CA HIS A 93 15.06 -13.04 5.18
C HIS A 93 14.48 -13.32 3.79
N TYR A 94 14.42 -12.30 2.92
CA TYR A 94 13.83 -12.41 1.60
C TYR A 94 14.55 -11.51 0.59
N PRO A 95 15.00 -12.05 -0.58
CA PRO A 95 15.99 -11.37 -1.42
C PRO A 95 15.41 -10.22 -2.27
N ARG A 96 14.09 -10.15 -2.48
CA ARG A 96 13.51 -9.07 -3.28
C ARG A 96 13.15 -7.89 -2.40
N ARG A 97 13.25 -6.71 -2.99
CA ARG A 97 12.84 -5.46 -2.36
C ARG A 97 11.33 -5.32 -2.42
N LEU A 98 10.78 -4.61 -1.45
CA LEU A 98 9.38 -4.20 -1.46
C LEU A 98 9.32 -2.68 -1.53
N LYS A 99 8.54 -2.17 -2.48
CA LYS A 99 8.26 -0.76 -2.58
C LYS A 99 6.92 -0.43 -1.96
N ILE A 100 6.89 0.63 -1.16
CA ILE A 100 5.71 1.26 -0.61
C ILE A 100 5.59 2.65 -1.25
N GLU A 101 4.48 2.90 -1.93
CA GLU A 101 4.16 4.21 -2.51
C GLU A 101 2.88 4.77 -1.86
N ILE A 102 2.93 6.03 -1.42
CA ILE A 102 1.76 6.75 -0.91
C ILE A 102 1.50 7.94 -1.83
N ARG A 103 0.37 7.91 -2.55
CA ARG A 103 -0.09 9.00 -3.40
C ARG A 103 -0.65 10.12 -2.52
N ARG A 104 -0.20 11.34 -2.79
CA ARG A 104 -0.57 12.56 -2.04
C ARG A 104 -1.95 13.08 -2.39
N GLU A 105 -2.39 12.86 -3.62
CA GLU A 105 -3.66 13.37 -4.12
C GLU A 105 -4.63 12.22 -4.41
N LEU A 106 -5.89 12.44 -4.03
CA LEU A 106 -7.03 11.60 -4.38
C LEU A 106 -8.22 12.52 -4.66
N GLU A 107 -8.91 12.31 -5.77
CA GLU A 107 -10.09 13.09 -6.14
C GLU A 107 -11.10 13.13 -4.98
N GLN A 108 -11.67 14.31 -4.71
CA GLN A 108 -12.53 14.55 -3.55
C GLN A 108 -13.67 13.52 -3.44
N GLU A 109 -14.35 13.23 -4.55
CA GLU A 109 -15.44 12.25 -4.58
C GLU A 109 -14.96 10.85 -4.20
N THR A 110 -13.80 10.44 -4.72
CA THR A 110 -13.17 9.15 -4.42
C THR A 110 -12.76 9.08 -2.95
N ARG A 111 -12.18 10.16 -2.40
CA ARG A 111 -11.83 10.27 -0.98
C ARG A 111 -13.05 10.17 -0.07
N ASP A 112 -14.12 10.92 -0.38
CA ASP A 112 -15.35 10.91 0.40
C ASP A 112 -16.06 9.56 0.34
N TYR A 113 -15.95 8.85 -0.77
CA TYR A 113 -16.40 7.46 -0.86
C TYR A 113 -15.61 6.57 0.11
N TYR A 114 -14.28 6.58 0.08
CA TYR A 114 -13.48 5.70 0.93
C TYR A 114 -13.71 5.97 2.42
N ASN A 115 -13.86 7.24 2.79
CA ASN A 115 -14.19 7.63 4.16
C ASN A 115 -15.55 7.11 4.62
N ARG A 116 -16.57 7.17 3.76
CA ARG A 116 -17.92 6.66 4.07
C ARG A 116 -18.01 5.14 4.11
N ASN A 117 -17.36 4.50 3.15
CA ASN A 117 -17.65 3.11 2.82
C ASN A 117 -16.62 2.13 3.42
N ARG A 118 -15.45 2.60 3.90
CA ARG A 118 -14.34 1.83 4.50
C ARG A 118 -14.04 0.49 3.80
N PHE A 119 -12.90 0.36 3.11
CA PHE A 119 -12.46 -0.87 2.41
C PHE A 119 -13.42 -1.47 1.34
N THR A 120 -14.69 -1.07 1.25
CA THR A 120 -15.68 -1.68 0.32
C THR A 120 -15.59 -1.19 -1.13
N PHE A 121 -14.87 -0.09 -1.41
CA PHE A 121 -14.74 0.47 -2.77
C PHE A 121 -14.22 -0.52 -3.79
N LEU A 122 -13.29 -1.37 -3.37
CA LEU A 122 -12.56 -2.20 -4.32
C LEU A 122 -13.36 -3.37 -4.84
N LEU A 123 -14.36 -3.79 -4.07
CA LEU A 123 -15.39 -4.72 -4.53
C LEU A 123 -16.37 -4.05 -5.51
N ASP A 124 -16.71 -2.77 -5.33
CA ASP A 124 -17.67 -2.08 -6.20
C ASP A 124 -17.07 -1.58 -7.52
N LYS A 125 -15.82 -1.13 -7.56
CA LYS A 125 -15.19 -0.68 -8.82
C LYS A 125 -14.77 -1.82 -9.75
N LEU A 126 -14.54 -3.03 -9.22
CA LEU A 126 -14.33 -4.22 -10.06
C LEU A 126 -15.61 -4.71 -10.74
N ARG A 127 -16.79 -4.41 -10.18
CA ARG A 127 -18.08 -4.75 -10.81
C ARG A 127 -18.38 -3.95 -12.07
N PHE A 128 -17.74 -2.79 -12.26
CA PHE A 128 -17.89 -1.99 -13.49
C PHE A 128 -16.98 -2.43 -14.64
N VAL A 129 -16.14 -3.45 -14.47
CA VAL A 129 -15.30 -4.02 -15.55
C VAL A 129 -15.93 -5.29 -16.15
N ASP A 130 -17.03 -5.79 -15.58
CA ASP A 130 -17.82 -6.86 -16.19
C ASP A 130 -19.03 -6.24 -16.92
N TYR A 131 -19.12 -6.57 -18.23
CA TYR A 131 -20.14 -6.19 -19.22
C TYR A 131 -19.96 -4.85 -19.96
N ALA A 132 -18.86 -4.75 -20.70
CA ALA A 132 -18.96 -4.29 -22.10
C ALA A 132 -18.73 -5.52 -23.00
N GLY A 133 -19.80 -6.30 -23.17
CA GLY A 133 -19.99 -7.22 -24.29
C GLY A 133 -20.88 -6.56 -25.33
#